data_AF-A0A351EPQ9-F1
#
_entry.id   AF-A0A351EPQ9-F1
#
_cell.length_a   1.000
_cell.length_b   1.000
_cell.length_c   1.000
_cell.angle_alpha   90.00
_cell.angle_beta   90.00
_cell.angle_gamma   90.00
#
_symmetry.space_group_name_H-M   'P 1'
#
loop_
_entity.id
_entity.type
_entity.pdbx_description
1 polymer ?
#
loop_
_entity_poly.entity_id
_entity_poly.type
_entity_poly.pdbx_seq_one_letter_code
_entity_poly.pdbx_strand_id
1 'polypeptide(L)' 'MAPEAIIAHCESNYAKWQLPDEVLFVDSIPLTGTGKMDKKVVRAQLESDGYLLPDLRS' A
#
# COMPACT_ATOMS: atom_id res chain seq x y z
N MET A 1 0.13 -13.38 -6.86
CA MET A 1 -0.64 -12.39 -7.66
C MET A 1 0.29 -11.22 -7.91
N ALA A 2 0.36 -10.71 -9.13
CA ALA A 2 1.30 -9.62 -9.47
C ALA A 2 0.68 -8.25 -9.14
N PRO A 3 1.46 -7.23 -8.71
CA PRO A 3 0.99 -5.87 -8.45
C PRO A 3 0.12 -5.29 -9.58
N GLU A 4 0.51 -5.54 -10.83
CA GLU A 4 -0.14 -5.02 -12.03
C GLU A 4 -1.55 -5.56 -12.20
N ALA A 5 -1.78 -6.80 -11.78
CA ALA A 5 -3.10 -7.42 -11.84
C ALA A 5 -4.09 -6.77 -10.84
N ILE A 6 -3.59 -6.30 -9.69
CA ILE A 6 -4.40 -5.56 -8.71
C ILE A 6 -4.78 -4.19 -9.28
N ILE A 7 -3.82 -3.48 -9.86
CA ILE A 7 -4.07 -2.16 -10.46
C ILE A 7 -5.09 -2.29 -11.61
N ALA A 8 -4.92 -3.25 -12.51
CA ALA A 8 -5.86 -3.51 -13.61
C ALA A 8 -7.28 -3.85 -13.11
N HIS A 9 -7.39 -4.57 -11.99
CA HIS A 9 -8.69 -4.80 -11.35
C HIS A 9 -9.32 -3.50 -10.83
N CYS A 10 -8.52 -2.63 -10.20
CA CYS A 10 -8.98 -1.33 -9.73
C CYS A 10 -9.39 -0.40 -10.88
N GLU A 11 -8.68 -0.41 -12.01
CA GLU A 11 -9.01 0.38 -13.21
C GLU A 11 -10.42 0.14 -13.75
N SER A 12 -10.95 -1.07 -13.57
CA SER A 12 -12.30 -1.42 -14.01
C SER A 12 -13.40 -0.83 -13.11
N ASN A 13 -13.06 -0.39 -11.90
CA ASN A 13 -14.02 0.00 -10.86
C ASN A 13 -13.86 1.44 -10.37
N TYR A 14 -12.69 2.06 -10.59
CA TYR A 14 -12.34 3.36 -10.03
C TYR A 14 -11.80 4.31 -11.11
N ALA A 15 -11.96 5.62 -10.86
CA ALA A 15 -11.35 6.63 -11.70
C ALA A 15 -9.82 6.63 -11.53
N LYS A 16 -9.08 7.07 -12.57
CA LYS A 16 -7.61 7.05 -12.59
C LYS A 16 -6.95 7.67 -11.34
N TRP A 17 -7.50 8.75 -10.80
CA TRP A 17 -6.96 9.46 -9.62
C TRP A 17 -7.15 8.72 -8.29
N GLN A 18 -7.97 7.66 -8.27
CA GLN A 18 -8.16 6.78 -7.10
C GLN A 18 -7.27 5.54 -7.15
N LEU A 19 -6.57 5.31 -8.26
CA LEU A 19 -5.70 4.15 -8.39
C LEU A 19 -4.47 4.33 -7.49
N PRO A 20 -4.00 3.25 -6.86
CA PRO A 20 -2.76 3.30 -6.09
C PRO A 20 -1.56 3.46 -7.02
N ASP A 21 -0.57 4.26 -6.59
CA ASP A 21 0.71 4.39 -7.31
C ASP A 21 1.56 3.12 -7.19
N GLU A 22 1.39 2.35 -6.11
CA GLU A 22 2.13 1.11 -5.85
C GLU A 22 1.33 0.15 -4.97
N VAL A 23 1.56 -1.16 -5.16
CA VAL A 23 0.96 -2.23 -4.35
C VAL A 23 2.08 -2.97 -3.61
N LEU A 24 2.02 -2.95 -2.29
CA LEU A 24 2.94 -3.67 -1.42
C LEU A 24 2.26 -4.93 -0.87
N PHE A 25 2.98 -6.04 -0.92
CA PHE A 25 2.55 -7.30 -0.29
C PHE A 25 3.29 -7.46 1.04
N VAL A 26 2.52 -7.71 2.09
CA VAL A 26 3.03 -7.90 3.46
C VAL A 26 2.42 -9.17 4.04
N ASP A 27 3.14 -9.83 4.94
CA ASP A 27 2.66 -11.07 5.57
C ASP A 27 1.46 -10.81 6.49
N SER A 28 1.40 -9.63 7.12
CA SER A 28 0.29 -9.24 7.98
C SER A 28 0.10 -7.72 8.00
N ILE A 29 -1.15 -7.29 8.14
CA ILE A 29 -1.50 -5.88 8.34
C ILE A 29 -1.47 -5.59 9.84
N PRO A 30 -0.66 -4.64 10.33
CA PRO A 30 -0.71 -4.20 11.72
C PRO A 30 -2.10 -3.69 12.10
N LEU A 31 -2.64 -4.19 13.21
CA LEU A 31 -3.96 -3.81 13.72
C LEU A 31 -3.85 -3.15 15.10
N THR A 32 -4.78 -2.25 15.38
CA THR A 32 -5.02 -1.69 16.71
C THR A 32 -5.69 -2.71 17.63
N GLY A 33 -5.81 -2.40 18.92
CA GLY A 33 -6.55 -3.24 19.88
C GLY A 33 -8.03 -3.49 19.54
N THR A 34 -8.60 -2.76 18.57
CA THR A 34 -9.98 -2.97 18.07
C THR A 34 -10.02 -3.71 16.72
N GLY A 35 -8.89 -4.21 16.22
CA GLY A 35 -8.81 -4.93 14.95
C GLY A 35 -8.83 -4.06 13.69
N LYS A 36 -8.79 -2.72 13.83
CA LYS A 36 -8.65 -1.81 12.69
C LYS A 36 -7.19 -1.64 12.30
N MET A 37 -6.89 -1.46 11.01
CA MET A 37 -5.53 -1.19 10.53
C MET A 37 -4.88 -0.02 11.27
N ASP A 38 -3.72 -0.26 11.87
CA ASP A 38 -2.93 0.77 12.54
C ASP A 38 -2.01 1.48 11.55
N LYS A 39 -2.51 2.59 11.01
CA LYS A 39 -1.77 3.39 10.02
C LYS A 39 -0.51 4.06 10.60
N LYS A 40 -0.37 4.17 11.93
CA LYS A 40 0.85 4.76 12.53
C LYS A 40 1.97 3.72 12.48
N VAL A 41 1.67 2.49 12.90
CA VAL A 41 2.64 1.39 12.86
C VAL A 41 3.04 1.07 11.43
N VAL A 42 2.08 1.00 10.49
CA VAL A 42 2.39 0.76 9.07
C VAL A 42 3.39 1.78 8.53
N ARG A 43 3.20 3.08 8.81
CA ARG A 43 4.11 4.12 8.32
C ARG A 43 5.50 4.05 8.95
N ALA A 44 5.57 3.81 10.26
CA ALA A 44 6.85 3.64 10.95
C ALA A 44 7.63 2.42 10.44
N GLN A 45 6.93 1.32 10.13
CA GLN A 45 7.55 0.13 9.56
C GLN A 45 8.10 0.43 8.16
N LEU A 46 7.32 1.06 7.29
CA LEU A 46 7.76 1.47 5.96
C LEU A 46 8.99 2.39 6.01
N GLU A 47 8.99 3.37 6.92
CA GLU A 47 10.16 4.24 7.15
C GLU A 47 11.39 3.44 7.59
N SER A 48 11.23 2.54 8.56
CA SER A 48 12.31 1.66 9.04
C SER A 48 12.84 0.73 7.96
N ASP A 49 11.97 0.27 7.05
CA ASP A 49 12.32 -0.60 5.93
C ASP A 49 12.97 0.20 4.77
N GLY A 50 13.13 1.51 4.91
CA GLY A 50 13.71 2.38 3.89
C GLY A 50 12.79 2.57 2.67
N TYR A 51 11.48 2.38 2.86
CA TYR A 51 10.51 2.59 1.80
C TYR A 51 10.49 4.05 1.35
N LEU A 52 10.66 4.26 0.05
CA LEU A 52 10.48 5.56 -0.61
C LEU A 52 9.27 5.48 -1.53
N LEU A 53 8.50 6.57 -1.65
CA LEU A 53 7.45 6.67 -2.65
C LEU A 53 8.05 6.54 -4.07
N PRO A 54 7.32 5.97 -5.04
CA PRO A 54 7.82 5.77 -6.40
C PRO A 54 8.47 7.04 -7.00
N ASP A 55 7.80 8.19 -6.85
CA ASP A 55 8.26 9.49 -7.35
C ASP A 55 9.54 10.02 -6.68
N LEU A 56 9.94 9.45 -5.54
CA LEU A 56 11.13 9.85 -4.78
C LEU A 56 12.33 8.90 -4.96
N ARG A 57 12.18 7.84 -5.76
CA ARG A 57 13.25 6.86 -6.03
C ARG A 57 14.11 7.24 -7.24
N SER A 58 13.72 8.26 -8.00
CA SER A 58 14.39 8.72 -9.23
C SER A 58 15.49 9.75 -8.97
#